data_AF-A0A1H3A9Y0-F1
#
_entry.id   AF-A0A1H3A9Y0-F1
#
_cell.length_a   1.000
_cell.length_b   1.000
_cell.length_c   1.000
_cell.angle_alpha   90.00
_cell.angle_beta   90.00
_cell.angle_gamma   90.00
#
_symmetry.space_group_name_H-M   'P 1'
#
loop_
_entity.id
_entity.type
_entity.pdbx_description
1 polymer ?
#
loop_
_entity_poly.entity_id
_entity_poly.type
_entity_poly.pdbx_seq_one_letter_code
_entity_poly.pdbx_strand_id
1 'polypeptide(L)'
;MVQQAISEMEATCAFLGCSGGGDRMAEFFELGWVVGHYKNKASFDGDDYPEERGANQLNKMRKIAESSDAYLCSLRVGADFDVPSERDVSTDQRKIGIIEPKTTPMYVFKEPDGNYRKFPLGNETKARKEFDESGADYLYKMVPLSETKTIEGDRYRLNEYETPNTFSPWGSFSGQVRALYKGKDQPKMDPTSYTSDQTELVCAEYLRLEHPRFFPLMETGGATGTNMTVDILGVADRTVIIGEVKNREGVDGEVIEDLRQYGDGEKKAYYFCRGGGTAEEVTVVDLNSVLERLSESYYDDMLERMTTHT
;
A
#
# COMPACT_ATOMS: atom_id res chain seq x y z
N MET A 1 7.62 -19.68 24.58
CA MET A 1 7.65 -18.89 23.34
C MET A 1 7.26 -19.81 22.22
N VAL A 2 6.01 -19.72 21.75
CA VAL A 2 5.55 -20.52 20.61
C VAL A 2 6.00 -19.76 19.38
N GLN A 3 7.11 -20.23 18.80
CA GLN A 3 7.57 -19.86 17.47
C GLN A 3 6.56 -20.47 16.48
N GLN A 4 5.35 -19.90 16.44
CA GLN A 4 4.32 -20.30 15.50
C GLN A 4 4.92 -20.07 14.12
N ALA A 5 4.99 -21.12 13.30
CA ALA A 5 5.62 -21.03 12.00
C ALA A 5 4.88 -19.96 11.20
N ILE A 6 5.54 -18.82 10.99
CA ILE A 6 5.03 -17.64 10.25
C ILE A 6 4.63 -18.02 8.80
N SER A 7 4.88 -19.27 8.41
CA SER A 7 4.34 -19.90 7.21
C SER A 7 2.85 -20.18 7.15
N GLU A 8 2.13 -20.12 8.26
CA GLU A 8 0.68 -20.37 8.27
C GLU A 8 -0.16 -19.13 8.58
N MET A 9 0.48 -18.02 8.99
CA MET A 9 -0.21 -16.78 9.36
C MET A 9 -0.91 -16.16 8.13
N GLU A 10 -2.20 -15.87 8.28
CA GLU A 10 -2.95 -14.99 7.37
C GLU A 10 -2.34 -13.59 7.48
N ALA A 11 -2.08 -12.91 6.37
CA ALA A 11 -1.58 -11.55 6.44
C ALA A 11 -2.70 -10.53 6.21
N THR A 12 -2.41 -9.24 6.38
CA THR A 12 -3.37 -8.15 6.24
C THR A 12 -2.64 -6.86 5.86
N CYS A 13 -3.32 -5.92 5.21
CA CYS A 13 -2.78 -4.59 4.90
C CYS A 13 -3.53 -3.54 5.72
N ALA A 14 -2.81 -2.50 6.14
CA ALA A 14 -3.35 -1.34 6.81
C ALA A 14 -2.90 -0.06 6.09
N PHE A 15 -3.86 0.81 5.81
CA PHE A 15 -3.61 2.14 5.26
C PHE A 15 -3.67 3.20 6.35
N LEU A 16 -2.65 4.04 6.44
CA LEU A 16 -2.69 5.25 7.26
C LEU A 16 -3.28 6.38 6.43
N GLY A 17 -4.58 6.59 6.60
CA GLY A 17 -5.40 7.52 5.85
C GLY A 17 -6.33 8.36 6.72
N CYS A 18 -5.91 8.64 7.95
CA CYS A 18 -6.81 9.13 8.98
C CYS A 18 -6.57 10.62 9.28
N SER A 19 -7.57 11.33 9.81
CA SER A 19 -7.43 12.76 10.09
C SER A 19 -6.48 13.02 11.27
N GLY A 20 -5.28 13.49 10.99
CA GLY A 20 -4.32 13.88 12.02
C GLY A 20 -3.15 14.72 11.50
N GLY A 21 -3.14 15.08 10.22
CA GLY A 21 -1.98 15.72 9.58
C GLY A 21 -0.86 14.74 9.25
N GLY A 22 -0.02 15.09 8.27
CA GLY A 22 1.02 14.19 7.75
C GLY A 22 2.12 13.85 8.78
N ASP A 23 2.46 14.78 9.67
CA ASP A 23 3.45 14.55 10.74
C ASP A 23 3.02 13.44 11.72
N ARG A 24 1.72 13.38 12.08
CA ARG A 24 1.19 12.33 12.95
C ARG A 24 1.20 10.97 12.24
N MET A 25 0.84 10.93 10.95
CA MET A 25 0.85 9.69 10.17
C MET A 25 2.27 9.13 10.03
N ALA A 26 3.26 10.00 9.84
CA ALA A 26 4.65 9.60 9.81
C ALA A 26 5.14 9.03 11.15
N GLU A 27 4.77 9.62 12.29
CA GLU A 27 5.06 9.03 13.62
C GLU A 27 4.44 7.65 13.78
N PHE A 28 3.18 7.47 13.37
CA PHE A 28 2.52 6.16 13.47
C PHE A 28 3.17 5.12 12.56
N PHE A 29 3.61 5.52 11.36
CA PHE A 29 4.40 4.67 10.49
C PHE A 29 5.72 4.27 11.16
N GLU A 30 6.50 5.22 11.68
CA GLU A 30 7.76 4.95 12.38
C GLU A 30 7.56 3.98 13.56
N LEU A 31 6.52 4.20 14.35
CA LEU A 31 6.18 3.38 15.52
C LEU A 31 5.55 2.02 15.16
N GLY A 32 5.19 1.80 13.90
CA GLY A 32 4.50 0.58 13.47
C GLY A 32 3.10 0.46 14.07
N TRP A 33 2.37 1.56 14.15
CA TRP A 33 1.02 1.59 14.70
C TRP A 33 -0.01 1.63 13.59
N VAL A 34 -0.84 0.59 13.54
CA VAL A 34 -2.04 0.57 12.72
C VAL A 34 -3.11 1.39 13.41
N VAL A 35 -3.58 2.45 12.77
CA VAL A 35 -4.60 3.32 13.36
C VAL A 35 -5.96 3.03 12.74
N GLY A 36 -6.96 2.79 13.60
CA GLY A 36 -8.34 2.60 13.20
C GLY A 36 -9.18 3.81 13.56
N HIS A 37 -9.15 4.83 12.73
CA HIS A 37 -10.09 5.94 12.83
C HIS A 37 -10.36 6.58 11.48
N TYR A 38 -11.54 7.15 11.33
CA TYR A 38 -11.79 8.18 10.33
C TYR A 38 -12.17 9.46 11.05
N LYS A 39 -11.75 10.62 10.53
CA LYS A 39 -12.08 11.92 11.13
C LYS A 39 -11.72 11.94 12.64
N ASN A 40 -12.46 12.73 13.42
CA ASN A 40 -12.18 12.99 14.84
C ASN A 40 -12.76 11.91 15.79
N LYS A 41 -13.17 10.74 15.28
CA LYS A 41 -13.80 9.69 16.10
C LYS A 41 -12.84 8.49 16.20
N ALA A 42 -12.50 8.10 17.42
CA ALA A 42 -11.61 6.97 17.70
C ALA A 42 -12.40 5.66 17.78
N SER A 43 -12.69 5.02 16.64
CA SER A 43 -13.43 3.76 16.63
C SER A 43 -12.94 2.78 15.57
N PHE A 44 -12.94 1.50 15.94
CA PHE A 44 -12.77 0.38 15.02
C PHE A 44 -14.12 -0.18 14.53
N ASP A 45 -15.24 0.37 14.99
CA ASP A 45 -16.55 -0.02 14.46
C ASP A 45 -16.77 0.65 13.10
N GLY A 46 -16.99 -0.14 12.06
CA GLY A 46 -17.30 0.41 10.74
C GLY A 46 -18.62 1.19 10.73
N ASP A 47 -19.59 0.78 11.56
CA ASP A 47 -20.92 1.40 11.63
C ASP A 47 -20.86 2.80 12.25
N ASP A 48 -19.74 3.12 12.91
CA ASP A 48 -19.47 4.44 13.44
C ASP A 48 -19.15 5.50 12.36
N TYR A 49 -18.97 5.08 11.09
CA TYR A 49 -18.62 5.90 9.93
C TYR A 49 -19.49 5.56 8.70
N PRO A 50 -20.81 5.77 8.77
CA PRO A 50 -21.74 5.36 7.72
C PRO A 50 -21.49 6.06 6.37
N GLU A 51 -20.82 7.20 6.37
CA GLU A 51 -20.46 7.96 5.17
C GLU A 51 -19.12 7.55 4.53
N GLU A 52 -18.29 6.76 5.20
CA GLU A 52 -16.95 6.41 4.73
C GLU A 52 -16.95 5.09 3.96
N ARG A 53 -16.65 5.16 2.66
CA ARG A 53 -16.46 3.96 1.83
C ARG A 53 -15.23 3.20 2.35
N GLY A 54 -15.44 1.96 2.83
CA GLY A 54 -14.37 1.12 3.40
C GLY A 54 -14.34 1.07 4.93
N ALA A 55 -15.27 1.71 5.65
CA ALA A 55 -15.33 1.64 7.12
C ALA A 55 -15.48 0.22 7.67
N ASN A 56 -16.15 -0.67 6.94
CA ASN A 56 -16.29 -2.10 7.27
C ASN A 56 -14.94 -2.82 7.48
N GLN A 57 -13.85 -2.27 6.95
CA GLN A 57 -12.51 -2.83 7.09
C GLN A 57 -11.92 -2.63 8.50
N LEU A 58 -12.39 -1.62 9.24
CA LEU A 58 -12.03 -1.43 10.64
C LEU A 58 -12.54 -2.58 11.53
N ASN A 59 -13.74 -3.08 11.23
CA ASN A 59 -14.31 -4.25 11.89
C ASN A 59 -13.46 -5.51 11.64
N LYS A 60 -12.85 -5.63 10.45
CA LYS A 60 -11.93 -6.72 10.13
C LYS A 60 -10.62 -6.59 10.91
N MET A 61 -10.03 -5.39 10.96
CA MET A 61 -8.80 -5.13 11.70
C MET A 61 -8.96 -5.42 13.20
N ARG A 62 -10.10 -5.04 13.79
CA ARG A 62 -10.44 -5.40 15.17
C ARG A 62 -10.47 -6.91 15.38
N LYS A 63 -11.15 -7.65 14.52
CA LYS A 63 -11.21 -9.13 14.60
C LYS A 63 -9.83 -9.76 14.53
N ILE A 64 -8.95 -9.24 13.67
CA ILE A 64 -7.57 -9.68 13.53
C ILE A 64 -6.77 -9.42 14.81
N ALA A 65 -6.84 -8.20 15.35
CA ALA A 65 -6.14 -7.84 16.58
C ALA A 65 -6.62 -8.68 17.79
N GLU A 66 -7.92 -8.89 17.89
CA GLU A 66 -8.55 -9.68 18.96
C GLU A 66 -8.43 -11.21 18.74
N SER A 67 -7.88 -11.65 17.61
CA SER A 67 -7.76 -13.06 17.26
C SER A 67 -6.76 -13.81 18.16
N SER A 68 -6.94 -15.13 18.27
CA SER A 68 -5.97 -16.03 18.89
C SER A 68 -4.78 -16.37 17.99
N ASP A 69 -4.82 -15.96 16.73
CA ASP A 69 -3.78 -16.19 15.75
C ASP A 69 -2.93 -14.94 15.54
N ALA A 70 -1.71 -15.14 15.03
CA ALA A 70 -0.82 -14.06 14.63
C ALA A 70 -1.08 -13.71 13.16
N TYR A 71 -0.96 -12.42 12.83
CA TYR A 71 -1.18 -11.94 11.47
C TYR A 71 -0.02 -11.07 11.01
N LEU A 72 0.45 -11.30 9.80
CA LEU A 72 1.48 -10.47 9.19
C LEU A 72 0.82 -9.21 8.59
N CYS A 73 1.23 -8.01 8.99
CA CYS A 73 0.63 -6.74 8.58
C CYS A 73 1.59 -5.93 7.70
N SER A 74 1.05 -5.27 6.67
CA SER A 74 1.75 -4.31 5.82
C SER A 74 1.10 -2.92 5.97
N LEU A 75 1.87 -1.93 6.39
CA LEU A 75 1.45 -0.55 6.68
C LEU A 75 2.00 0.41 5.63
N ARG A 76 1.21 1.38 5.18
CA ARG A 76 1.65 2.45 4.25
C ARG A 76 1.05 3.81 4.61
N VAL A 77 1.73 4.89 4.22
CA VAL A 77 1.22 6.27 4.29
C VAL A 77 0.56 6.65 2.96
N GLY A 78 -0.58 7.34 3.00
CA GLY A 78 -1.27 7.79 1.78
C GLY A 78 -0.53 8.87 1.01
N ALA A 79 -0.67 8.83 -0.33
CA ALA A 79 -0.06 9.79 -1.25
C ALA A 79 -0.53 11.24 -1.00
N ASP A 80 -1.76 11.42 -0.51
CA ASP A 80 -2.37 12.73 -0.28
C ASP A 80 -1.90 13.41 1.03
N PHE A 81 -1.01 12.77 1.79
CA PHE A 81 -0.49 13.32 3.04
C PHE A 81 0.86 14.00 2.82
N ASP A 82 0.92 15.28 3.18
CA ASP A 82 2.18 16.04 3.21
C ASP A 82 3.02 15.62 4.43
N VAL A 83 3.89 14.62 4.21
CA VAL A 83 4.82 14.14 5.23
C VAL A 83 6.01 15.10 5.31
N PRO A 84 6.34 15.66 6.50
CA PRO A 84 7.47 16.55 6.67
C PRO A 84 8.76 15.94 6.14
N SER A 85 9.52 16.68 5.33
CA SER A 85 10.78 16.22 4.73
C SER A 85 11.88 15.86 5.73
N GLU A 86 11.74 16.29 6.99
CA GLU A 86 12.67 15.98 8.07
C GLU A 86 12.53 14.53 8.59
N ARG A 87 11.42 13.87 8.26
CA ARG A 87 11.21 12.46 8.60
C ARG A 87 11.61 11.58 7.42
N ASP A 88 12.27 10.47 7.74
CA ASP A 88 12.63 9.44 6.77
C ASP A 88 11.42 8.53 6.47
N VAL A 89 10.29 9.17 6.12
CA VAL A 89 9.03 8.51 5.79
C VAL A 89 8.50 9.06 4.47
N SER A 90 8.20 8.17 3.53
CA SER A 90 7.66 8.55 2.23
C SER A 90 6.56 7.61 1.76
N THR A 91 5.78 8.08 0.77
CA THR A 91 4.58 7.41 0.25
C THR A 91 4.90 6.20 -0.63
N ASP A 92 6.18 6.01 -0.96
CA ASP A 92 6.74 4.86 -1.68
C ASP A 92 7.36 3.82 -0.73
N GLN A 93 7.16 3.94 0.59
CA GLN A 93 7.61 2.97 1.59
C GLN A 93 6.45 2.12 2.13
N ARG A 94 6.79 0.92 2.59
CA ARG A 94 5.93 0.10 3.46
C ARG A 94 6.63 -0.28 4.75
N LYS A 95 5.85 -0.48 5.82
CA LYS A 95 6.31 -1.13 7.03
C LYS A 95 5.59 -2.46 7.20
N ILE A 96 6.34 -3.55 7.20
CA ILE A 96 5.83 -4.89 7.45
C ILE A 96 6.10 -5.23 8.92
N GLY A 97 5.15 -5.85 9.61
CA GLY A 97 5.32 -6.33 10.98
C GLY A 97 4.26 -7.37 11.34
N ILE A 98 4.24 -7.84 12.58
CA ILE A 98 3.28 -8.85 13.05
C ILE A 98 2.27 -8.22 14.01
N ILE A 99 1.00 -8.54 13.84
CA ILE A 99 -0.03 -8.39 14.87
C ILE A 99 0.01 -9.67 15.68
N GLU A 100 0.52 -9.57 16.91
CA GLU A 100 0.64 -10.73 17.80
C GLU A 100 -0.74 -11.28 18.17
N PRO A 101 -0.85 -12.59 18.47
CA PRO A 101 -2.05 -13.17 19.05
C PRO A 101 -2.52 -12.37 20.26
N LYS A 102 -3.82 -12.11 20.35
CA LYS A 102 -4.46 -11.41 21.47
C LYS A 102 -3.95 -9.97 21.66
N THR A 103 -3.43 -9.34 20.62
CA THR A 103 -3.09 -7.91 20.64
C THR A 103 -4.36 -7.09 20.80
N THR A 104 -4.61 -6.59 22.00
CA THR A 104 -5.82 -5.80 22.23
C THR A 104 -5.62 -4.38 21.69
N PRO A 105 -6.55 -3.85 20.86
CA PRO A 105 -6.50 -2.45 20.46
C PRO A 105 -6.49 -1.51 21.68
N MET A 106 -5.85 -0.36 21.54
CA MET A 106 -5.72 0.62 22.63
C MET A 106 -6.10 2.03 22.18
N TYR A 107 -6.64 2.82 23.11
CA TYR A 107 -6.86 4.25 22.91
C TYR A 107 -5.61 5.01 23.27
N VAL A 108 -5.24 5.97 22.42
CA VAL A 108 -4.01 6.75 22.57
C VAL A 108 -4.21 8.19 22.19
N PHE A 109 -3.62 9.11 22.93
CA PHE A 109 -3.47 10.50 22.51
C PHE A 109 -2.07 10.98 22.86
N LYS A 110 -1.61 12.02 22.15
CA LYS A 110 -0.31 12.65 22.41
C LYS A 110 -0.54 13.88 23.29
N GLU A 111 0.13 13.91 24.42
CA GLU A 111 0.11 15.06 25.34
C GLU A 111 0.92 16.24 24.76
N PRO A 112 0.65 17.48 25.20
CA PRO A 112 1.40 18.66 24.75
C PRO A 112 2.92 18.59 25.03
N ASP A 113 3.34 17.77 25.99
CA ASP A 113 4.75 17.52 26.31
C ASP A 113 5.44 16.54 25.34
N GLY A 114 4.68 15.98 24.40
CA GLY A 114 5.14 15.04 23.37
C GLY A 114 4.98 13.57 23.73
N ASN A 115 4.54 13.22 24.94
CA ASN A 115 4.39 11.83 25.36
C ASN A 115 3.06 11.22 24.92
N TYR A 116 3.04 9.89 24.72
CA TYR A 116 1.82 9.16 24.40
C TYR A 116 1.18 8.57 25.67
N ARG A 117 -0.05 8.97 25.95
CA ARG A 117 -0.92 8.31 26.94
C ARG A 117 -1.63 7.15 26.25
N LYS A 118 -1.64 5.97 26.89
CA LYS A 118 -2.23 4.75 26.32
C LYS A 118 -3.20 4.09 27.30
N PHE A 119 -4.32 3.62 26.78
CA PHE A 119 -5.38 2.97 27.56
C PHE A 119 -5.81 1.68 26.85
N PRO A 120 -5.91 0.55 27.56
CA PRO A 120 -6.43 -0.68 26.96
C PRO A 120 -7.92 -0.55 26.61
N LEU A 121 -8.39 -1.40 25.71
CA LEU A 121 -9.82 -1.59 25.44
C LEU A 121 -10.59 -1.87 26.76
N GLY A 122 -11.81 -1.35 26.88
CA GLY A 122 -12.60 -1.40 28.12
C GLY A 122 -12.42 -0.20 29.06
N ASN A 123 -11.46 0.69 28.76
CA ASN A 123 -11.24 1.95 29.48
C ASN A 123 -11.65 3.19 28.65
N GLU A 124 -12.64 3.05 27.77
CA GLU A 124 -13.12 4.10 26.86
C GLU A 124 -13.43 5.41 27.59
N THR A 125 -14.24 5.32 28.65
CA THR A 125 -14.68 6.49 29.44
C THR A 125 -13.49 7.20 30.09
N LYS A 126 -12.50 6.43 30.56
CA LYS A 126 -11.29 6.98 31.18
C LYS A 126 -10.40 7.65 30.13
N ALA A 127 -10.17 6.98 29.01
CA ALA A 127 -9.38 7.52 27.90
C ALA A 127 -9.99 8.83 27.39
N ARG A 128 -11.33 8.89 27.24
CA ARG A 128 -12.05 10.10 26.84
C ARG A 128 -11.92 11.23 27.85
N LYS A 129 -12.14 10.93 29.14
CA LYS A 129 -12.01 11.94 30.19
C LYS A 129 -10.62 12.55 30.23
N GLU A 130 -9.58 11.72 30.22
CA GLU A 130 -8.21 12.20 30.27
C GLU A 130 -7.81 12.95 28.99
N PHE A 131 -8.31 12.52 27.83
CA PHE A 131 -8.15 13.26 26.58
C PHE A 131 -8.76 14.67 26.67
N ASP A 132 -10.01 14.78 27.12
CA ASP A 132 -10.73 16.06 27.26
C ASP A 132 -10.03 17.03 28.24
N GLU A 133 -9.29 16.50 29.23
CA GLU A 133 -8.51 17.26 30.22
C GLU A 133 -7.06 17.56 29.77
N SER A 134 -6.56 16.90 28.71
CA SER A 134 -5.14 16.94 28.32
C SER A 134 -4.73 18.10 27.40
N GLY A 135 -5.69 18.69 26.70
CA GLY A 135 -5.41 19.65 25.62
C GLY A 135 -4.82 19.02 24.34
N ALA A 136 -4.86 17.69 24.21
CA ALA A 136 -4.47 17.00 22.99
C ALA A 136 -5.48 17.24 21.84
N ASP A 137 -5.00 17.23 20.60
CA ASP A 137 -5.84 17.50 19.43
C ASP A 137 -6.74 16.30 19.06
N TYR A 138 -6.22 15.08 19.26
CA TYR A 138 -6.87 13.85 18.80
C TYR A 138 -6.72 12.70 19.79
N LEU A 139 -7.82 11.95 19.92
CA LEU A 139 -7.84 10.62 20.48
C LEU A 139 -7.83 9.61 19.33
N TYR A 140 -6.93 8.65 19.40
CA TYR A 140 -6.73 7.60 18.42
C TYR A 140 -7.10 6.24 19.01
N LYS A 141 -7.40 5.28 18.15
CA LYS A 141 -7.49 3.86 18.50
C LYS A 141 -6.53 3.09 17.61
N MET A 142 -5.63 2.30 18.21
CA MET A 142 -4.50 1.72 17.48
C MET A 142 -4.20 0.27 17.86
N VAL A 143 -3.49 -0.41 16.97
CA VAL A 143 -2.93 -1.75 17.15
C VAL A 143 -1.44 -1.70 16.82
N PRO A 144 -0.53 -2.01 17.76
CA PRO A 144 0.90 -2.02 17.50
C PRO A 144 1.33 -3.27 16.71
N LEU A 145 2.28 -3.09 15.80
CA LEU A 145 3.00 -4.18 15.15
C LEU A 145 4.26 -4.55 15.95
N SER A 146 4.55 -5.85 16.06
CA SER A 146 5.84 -6.39 16.50
C SER A 146 6.74 -6.70 15.29
N GLU A 147 8.04 -6.91 15.55
CA GLU A 147 9.02 -7.37 14.54
C GLU A 147 9.00 -6.59 13.21
N THR A 148 8.98 -5.25 13.30
CA THR A 148 8.76 -4.42 12.10
C THR A 148 9.99 -4.26 11.22
N LYS A 149 9.79 -4.20 9.90
CA LYS A 149 10.79 -3.86 8.88
C LYS A 149 10.21 -2.86 7.88
N THR A 150 10.96 -1.81 7.54
CA THR A 150 10.62 -0.91 6.44
C THR A 150 11.15 -1.46 5.12
N ILE A 151 10.35 -1.34 4.06
CA ILE A 151 10.68 -1.74 2.70
C ILE A 151 10.48 -0.52 1.81
N GLU A 152 11.57 -0.13 1.16
CA GLU A 152 11.60 0.93 0.14
C GLU A 152 10.96 0.46 -1.17
N GLY A 153 10.46 1.38 -1.99
CA GLY A 153 9.78 1.08 -3.26
C GLY A 153 10.63 0.27 -4.23
N ASP A 154 11.94 0.51 -4.28
CA ASP A 154 12.92 -0.21 -5.11
C ASP A 154 13.15 -1.67 -4.66
N ARG A 155 12.83 -1.97 -3.39
CA ARG A 155 12.86 -3.32 -2.79
C ARG A 155 11.49 -3.98 -2.79
N TYR A 156 10.45 -3.26 -3.20
CA TYR A 156 9.11 -3.78 -3.34
C TYR A 156 9.00 -4.61 -4.62
N ARG A 157 8.23 -5.70 -4.58
CA ARG A 157 8.13 -6.71 -5.66
C ARG A 157 6.70 -6.59 -6.27
N LEU A 158 6.42 -6.77 -7.58
CA LEU A 158 5.05 -6.63 -8.15
C LEU A 158 4.40 -7.97 -8.58
N ASN A 159 4.90 -9.13 -8.17
CA ASN A 159 4.43 -10.40 -8.76
C ASN A 159 3.03 -10.87 -8.32
N GLU A 160 2.26 -10.10 -7.54
CA GLU A 160 0.85 -10.41 -7.27
C GLU A 160 -0.02 -9.16 -7.30
N TYR A 161 -1.31 -9.38 -7.54
CA TYR A 161 -2.41 -8.43 -7.67
C TYR A 161 -2.70 -7.67 -6.37
N GLU A 162 -2.10 -6.49 -6.18
CA GLU A 162 -2.20 -5.78 -4.89
C GLU A 162 -3.40 -4.86 -4.80
N THR A 163 -4.49 -5.31 -4.18
CA THR A 163 -5.56 -4.38 -3.78
C THR A 163 -5.10 -3.47 -2.64
N PRO A 164 -5.16 -2.14 -2.81
CA PRO A 164 -4.96 -1.20 -1.74
C PRO A 164 -6.32 -0.61 -1.36
N ASN A 165 -7.11 -1.40 -0.66
CA ASN A 165 -8.17 -0.83 0.15
C ASN A 165 -7.66 -0.66 1.58
N THR A 166 -8.29 0.26 2.32
CA THR A 166 -7.89 0.74 3.64
C THR A 166 -7.48 -0.39 4.60
N PHE A 167 -8.15 -1.56 4.52
CA PHE A 167 -7.66 -2.89 4.93
C PHE A 167 -8.21 -4.01 4.01
N SER A 168 -7.47 -4.41 2.97
CA SER A 168 -7.88 -5.49 2.06
C SER A 168 -7.85 -6.89 2.70
N PRO A 169 -8.80 -7.80 2.38
CA PRO A 169 -8.68 -9.23 2.64
C PRO A 169 -7.54 -9.87 1.84
N TRP A 170 -6.79 -10.73 2.51
CA TRP A 170 -5.53 -11.27 2.00
C TRP A 170 -5.64 -12.45 1.04
N GLY A 171 -6.86 -12.86 0.68
CA GLY A 171 -7.07 -13.88 -0.36
C GLY A 171 -6.42 -13.51 -1.70
N SER A 172 -6.16 -12.22 -1.91
CA SER A 172 -5.49 -11.69 -3.09
C SER A 172 -3.97 -11.51 -2.93
N PHE A 173 -3.38 -11.71 -1.75
CA PHE A 173 -2.06 -11.12 -1.42
C PHE A 173 -1.00 -11.99 -0.72
N SER A 174 -1.03 -13.32 -0.86
CA SER A 174 -0.38 -14.18 0.14
C SER A 174 1.02 -14.74 -0.13
N GLY A 175 1.49 -14.76 -1.38
CA GLY A 175 2.80 -15.31 -1.70
C GLY A 175 3.92 -14.35 -1.35
N GLN A 176 3.81 -13.11 -1.83
CA GLN A 176 4.93 -12.17 -1.89
C GLN A 176 5.33 -11.60 -0.54
N VAL A 177 4.40 -11.05 0.23
CA VAL A 177 4.73 -10.46 1.54
C VAL A 177 5.18 -11.52 2.54
N ARG A 178 4.64 -12.74 2.43
CA ARG A 178 5.12 -13.91 3.17
C ARG A 178 6.54 -14.31 2.75
N ALA A 179 6.87 -14.23 1.46
CA ALA A 179 8.22 -14.50 0.97
C ALA A 179 9.20 -13.38 1.39
N LEU A 180 8.80 -12.11 1.30
CA LEU A 180 9.55 -10.95 1.78
C LEU A 180 9.85 -11.06 3.28
N TYR A 181 8.82 -11.36 4.08
CA TYR A 181 8.98 -11.55 5.53
C TYR A 181 9.94 -12.70 5.85
N LYS A 182 9.81 -13.83 5.14
CA LYS A 182 10.59 -15.04 5.43
C LYS A 182 11.96 -15.12 4.76
N GLY A 183 12.37 -14.13 3.98
CA GLY A 183 13.63 -14.25 3.29
C GLY A 183 13.59 -15.15 2.04
N LYS A 184 12.43 -15.37 1.40
CA LYS A 184 12.24 -16.41 0.37
C LYS A 184 12.03 -15.87 -1.05
N ASP A 185 12.29 -16.77 -1.99
CA ASP A 185 12.22 -16.57 -3.43
C ASP A 185 10.84 -16.94 -3.99
N GLN A 186 10.36 -16.19 -4.99
CA GLN A 186 9.16 -16.54 -5.77
C GLN A 186 9.53 -17.39 -7.01
N PRO A 187 8.64 -18.28 -7.48
CA PRO A 187 8.90 -19.11 -8.65
C PRO A 187 8.94 -18.30 -9.95
N LYS A 188 9.79 -18.73 -10.90
CA LYS A 188 9.92 -18.14 -12.25
C LYS A 188 8.68 -18.43 -13.11
N MET A 189 8.17 -17.45 -13.85
CA MET A 189 7.09 -17.59 -14.85
C MET A 189 7.53 -17.16 -16.26
N ASP A 190 7.14 -17.88 -17.31
CA ASP A 190 7.55 -17.59 -18.69
C ASP A 190 7.00 -16.24 -19.22
N PRO A 191 7.83 -15.37 -19.82
CA PRO A 191 7.41 -14.09 -20.41
C PRO A 191 6.34 -14.14 -21.50
N THR A 192 6.11 -15.30 -22.11
CA THR A 192 5.17 -15.46 -23.23
C THR A 192 3.78 -15.95 -22.82
N SER A 193 3.56 -16.16 -21.52
CA SER A 193 2.32 -16.74 -20.99
C SER A 193 1.36 -15.71 -20.37
N TYR A 194 1.55 -14.41 -20.63
CA TYR A 194 0.85 -13.34 -19.91
C TYR A 194 -0.59 -13.10 -20.41
N THR A 195 -1.55 -13.12 -19.48
CA THR A 195 -2.92 -12.61 -19.64
C THR A 195 -2.93 -11.07 -19.69
N SER A 196 -4.10 -10.46 -19.91
CA SER A 196 -4.26 -8.98 -19.87
C SER A 196 -3.72 -8.41 -18.56
N ASP A 197 -4.18 -8.99 -17.45
CA ASP A 197 -3.77 -8.65 -16.10
C ASP A 197 -2.25 -8.72 -15.90
N GLN A 198 -1.63 -9.78 -16.43
CA GLN A 198 -0.19 -9.97 -16.34
C GLN A 198 0.56 -8.99 -17.25
N THR A 199 -0.04 -8.58 -18.37
CA THR A 199 0.51 -7.52 -19.23
C THR A 199 0.55 -6.19 -18.47
N GLU A 200 -0.47 -5.88 -17.68
CA GLU A 200 -0.49 -4.69 -16.82
C GLU A 200 0.62 -4.74 -15.76
N LEU A 201 0.80 -5.89 -15.10
CA LEU A 201 1.87 -6.10 -14.12
C LEU A 201 3.27 -5.90 -14.74
N VAL A 202 3.48 -6.44 -15.93
CA VAL A 202 4.72 -6.29 -16.69
C VAL A 202 4.97 -4.83 -17.07
N CYS A 203 3.93 -4.08 -17.46
CA CYS A 203 4.04 -2.64 -17.72
C CYS A 203 4.37 -1.84 -16.44
N ALA A 204 3.81 -2.22 -15.29
CA ALA A 204 4.16 -1.62 -14.00
C ALA A 204 5.61 -1.93 -13.58
N GLU A 205 6.13 -3.11 -13.90
CA GLU A 205 7.55 -3.44 -13.73
C GLU A 205 8.46 -2.63 -14.68
N TYR A 206 8.02 -2.38 -15.91
CA TYR A 206 8.72 -1.41 -16.79
C TYR A 206 8.76 -0.01 -16.17
N LEU A 207 7.69 0.44 -15.52
CA LEU A 207 7.70 1.74 -14.84
C LEU A 207 8.71 1.79 -13.69
N ARG A 208 9.07 0.65 -13.07
CA ARG A 208 10.17 0.60 -12.08
C ARG A 208 11.54 0.75 -12.71
N LEU A 209 11.72 0.28 -13.94
CA LEU A 209 12.95 0.56 -14.69
C LEU A 209 13.11 2.04 -14.96
N GLU A 210 12.02 2.71 -15.32
CA GLU A 210 12.05 4.15 -15.60
C GLU A 210 12.07 5.00 -14.33
N HIS A 211 11.43 4.52 -13.26
CA HIS A 211 11.32 5.18 -11.97
C HIS A 211 11.63 4.17 -10.87
N PRO A 212 12.91 4.03 -10.44
CA PRO A 212 13.34 2.99 -9.50
C PRO A 212 12.58 2.92 -8.17
N ARG A 213 12.01 4.04 -7.72
CA ARG A 213 11.19 4.13 -6.50
C ARG A 213 9.68 3.94 -6.76
N PHE A 214 9.30 3.51 -7.96
CA PHE A 214 7.89 3.32 -8.31
C PHE A 214 7.22 2.28 -7.41
N PHE A 215 6.13 2.75 -6.84
CA PHE A 215 5.34 2.02 -5.89
C PHE A 215 3.87 1.99 -6.31
N PRO A 216 3.24 0.81 -6.43
CA PRO A 216 1.84 0.71 -6.84
C PRO A 216 0.89 1.27 -5.77
N LEU A 217 -0.05 2.08 -6.21
CA LEU A 217 -1.13 2.65 -5.40
C LEU A 217 -2.49 2.00 -5.66
N MET A 218 -2.63 1.14 -6.68
CA MET A 218 -3.82 0.33 -7.01
C MET A 218 -3.48 -1.13 -7.35
N GLU A 219 -4.50 -1.98 -7.47
CA GLU A 219 -4.37 -3.34 -8.01
C GLU A 219 -4.10 -3.24 -9.51
N THR A 220 -2.86 -3.50 -9.91
CA THR A 220 -2.52 -3.67 -11.31
C THR A 220 -2.88 -5.11 -11.71
N GLY A 221 -3.71 -5.24 -12.75
CA GLY A 221 -4.16 -6.52 -13.28
C GLY A 221 -5.51 -7.05 -12.79
N GLY A 222 -6.19 -6.48 -11.80
CA GLY A 222 -7.31 -7.18 -11.12
C GLY A 222 -8.72 -7.15 -11.75
N ALA A 223 -9.51 -8.19 -11.44
CA ALA A 223 -10.96 -8.24 -11.75
C ALA A 223 -11.85 -7.44 -10.77
N THR A 224 -11.31 -6.83 -9.71
CA THR A 224 -12.15 -6.24 -8.63
C THR A 224 -11.72 -4.86 -8.15
N GLY A 225 -12.28 -3.83 -8.79
CA GLY A 225 -13.08 -2.77 -8.14
C GLY A 225 -12.47 -1.97 -6.99
N THR A 226 -12.00 -0.76 -7.28
CA THR A 226 -12.43 0.49 -6.59
C THR A 226 -12.05 1.78 -7.34
N ASN A 227 -11.18 1.73 -8.35
CA ASN A 227 -10.93 2.83 -9.31
C ASN A 227 -10.99 2.26 -10.74
N MET A 228 -12.11 2.49 -11.43
CA MET A 228 -12.41 1.88 -12.74
C MET A 228 -11.86 2.68 -13.94
N THR A 229 -10.89 3.57 -13.76
CA THR A 229 -10.53 4.55 -14.81
C THR A 229 -9.13 4.40 -15.38
N VAL A 230 -8.22 3.65 -14.73
CA VAL A 230 -6.83 3.48 -15.15
C VAL A 230 -6.33 2.07 -14.81
N ASP A 231 -5.47 1.48 -15.65
CA ASP A 231 -4.91 0.13 -15.44
C ASP A 231 -3.71 0.12 -14.47
N ILE A 232 -2.99 1.25 -14.36
CA ILE A 232 -1.85 1.43 -13.45
C ILE A 232 -2.01 2.75 -12.70
N LEU A 233 -1.82 2.71 -11.38
CA LEU A 233 -1.67 3.89 -10.54
C LEU A 233 -0.56 3.62 -9.54
N GLY A 234 0.36 4.55 -9.42
CA GLY A 234 1.47 4.46 -8.48
C GLY A 234 2.06 5.82 -8.14
N VAL A 235 3.10 5.80 -7.32
CA VAL A 235 3.90 6.99 -6.98
C VAL A 235 5.37 6.64 -7.12
N ALA A 236 6.15 7.56 -7.67
CA ALA A 236 7.61 7.50 -7.65
C ALA A 236 8.14 8.90 -7.40
N ASP A 237 9.06 9.05 -6.45
CA ASP A 237 9.69 10.35 -6.15
C ASP A 237 8.66 11.47 -5.94
N ARG A 238 7.60 11.17 -5.17
CA ARG A 238 6.45 12.07 -4.88
C ARG A 238 5.62 12.48 -6.11
N THR A 239 5.90 11.92 -7.28
CA THR A 239 5.14 12.13 -8.50
C THR A 239 4.14 10.99 -8.67
N VAL A 240 2.86 11.33 -8.85
CA VAL A 240 1.84 10.30 -9.15
C VAL A 240 2.04 9.85 -10.59
N ILE A 241 2.05 8.53 -10.80
CA ILE A 241 2.17 7.90 -12.11
C ILE A 241 0.86 7.17 -12.40
N ILE A 242 0.30 7.44 -13.57
CA ILE A 242 -0.96 6.88 -14.05
C ILE A 242 -0.67 6.20 -15.39
N GLY A 243 -1.21 5.01 -15.61
CA GLY A 243 -1.00 4.24 -16.81
C GLY A 243 -2.26 3.53 -17.30
N GLU A 244 -2.36 3.42 -18.62
CA GLU A 244 -3.36 2.61 -19.31
C GLU A 244 -2.64 1.62 -20.24
N VAL A 245 -3.09 0.38 -20.25
CA VAL A 245 -2.49 -0.73 -20.97
C VAL A 245 -3.51 -1.31 -21.93
N LYS A 246 -3.19 -1.27 -23.22
CA LYS A 246 -4.07 -1.78 -24.27
C LYS A 246 -3.26 -2.65 -25.20
N ASN A 247 -3.50 -3.97 -25.15
CA ASN A 247 -2.85 -4.94 -26.04
C ASN A 247 -3.42 -4.91 -27.47
N ARG A 248 -3.34 -3.76 -28.13
CA ARG A 248 -3.76 -3.49 -29.50
C ARG A 248 -2.75 -2.60 -30.21
N GLU A 249 -2.82 -2.57 -31.53
CA GLU A 249 -1.91 -1.77 -32.35
C GLU A 249 -2.31 -0.29 -32.35
N GLY A 250 -1.34 0.59 -32.13
CA GLY A 250 -1.49 2.03 -32.23
C GLY A 250 -2.14 2.69 -31.00
N VAL A 251 -2.34 4.01 -31.13
CA VAL A 251 -2.85 4.88 -30.06
C VAL A 251 -4.36 5.04 -30.17
N ASP A 252 -5.06 4.89 -29.04
CA ASP A 252 -6.48 5.22 -28.93
C ASP A 252 -6.67 6.66 -28.46
N GLY A 253 -7.26 7.49 -29.32
CA GLY A 253 -7.51 8.91 -29.04
C GLY A 253 -8.38 9.15 -27.81
N GLU A 254 -9.41 8.33 -27.58
CA GLU A 254 -10.31 8.51 -26.42
C GLU A 254 -9.57 8.26 -25.11
N VAL A 255 -8.77 7.19 -25.04
CA VAL A 255 -7.97 6.87 -23.85
C VAL A 255 -6.89 7.92 -23.60
N ILE A 256 -6.27 8.47 -24.66
CA ILE A 256 -5.32 9.56 -24.52
C ILE A 256 -5.99 10.83 -23.98
N GLU A 257 -7.19 11.17 -24.44
CA GLU A 257 -7.93 12.32 -23.92
C GLU A 257 -8.27 12.15 -22.44
N ASP A 258 -8.64 10.95 -22.01
CA ASP A 258 -8.88 10.64 -20.59
C ASP A 258 -7.59 10.73 -19.77
N LEU A 259 -6.47 10.16 -20.25
CA LEU A 259 -5.18 10.24 -19.59
C LEU A 259 -4.67 11.69 -19.44
N ARG A 260 -4.91 12.55 -20.44
CA ARG A 260 -4.54 13.97 -20.37
C ARG A 260 -5.25 14.71 -19.26
N GLN A 261 -6.50 14.34 -18.93
CA GLN A 261 -7.21 14.95 -17.81
C GLN A 261 -6.53 14.66 -16.46
N TYR A 262 -5.72 13.60 -16.38
CA TYR A 262 -4.91 13.29 -15.22
C TYR A 262 -3.52 13.93 -15.25
N GLY A 263 -2.96 14.15 -16.45
CA GLY A 263 -1.65 14.75 -16.69
C GLY A 263 -1.64 16.26 -16.49
N ASP A 264 -1.88 16.74 -15.27
CA ASP A 264 -1.38 18.04 -14.85
C ASP A 264 0.12 17.91 -14.50
N GLY A 265 0.91 18.99 -14.51
CA GLY A 265 2.37 18.93 -14.33
C GLY A 265 2.89 18.27 -13.03
N GLU A 266 1.99 17.83 -12.14
CA GLU A 266 2.25 17.09 -10.91
C GLU A 266 2.12 15.55 -11.08
N LYS A 267 1.52 15.07 -12.18
CA LYS A 267 1.34 13.65 -12.50
C LYS A 267 1.95 13.28 -13.85
N LYS A 268 2.42 12.04 -13.98
CA LYS A 268 2.92 11.47 -15.26
C LYS A 268 1.94 10.44 -15.79
N ALA A 269 1.50 10.62 -17.03
CA ALA A 269 0.61 9.70 -17.73
C ALA A 269 1.38 8.80 -18.72
N TYR A 270 1.07 7.51 -18.72
CA TYR A 270 1.62 6.49 -19.61
C TYR A 270 0.52 5.77 -20.38
N TYR A 271 0.77 5.49 -21.65
CA TYR A 271 -0.09 4.65 -22.48
C TYR A 271 0.73 3.53 -23.12
N PHE A 272 0.41 2.28 -22.79
CA PHE A 272 1.11 1.10 -23.31
C PHE A 272 0.28 0.44 -24.41
N CYS A 273 0.86 0.30 -25.61
CA CYS A 273 0.21 -0.36 -26.73
C CYS A 273 1.21 -1.08 -27.65
N ARG A 274 0.72 -1.89 -28.59
CA ARG A 274 1.58 -2.51 -29.62
C ARG A 274 1.90 -1.52 -30.72
N GLY A 275 3.16 -1.48 -31.15
CA GLY A 275 3.61 -0.61 -32.25
C GLY A 275 3.79 0.87 -31.85
N GLY A 276 3.51 1.21 -30.59
CA GLY A 276 3.75 2.53 -30.02
C GLY A 276 2.98 3.67 -30.71
N GLY A 277 3.61 4.85 -30.73
CA GLY A 277 3.06 6.07 -31.30
C GLY A 277 3.52 7.31 -30.55
N THR A 278 2.87 8.44 -30.79
CA THR A 278 3.15 9.70 -30.10
C THR A 278 1.85 10.38 -29.72
N ALA A 279 1.80 10.91 -28.50
CA ALA A 279 0.70 11.75 -28.03
C ALA A 279 1.29 12.92 -27.22
N GLU A 280 0.72 14.11 -27.36
CA GLU A 280 1.06 15.23 -26.48
C GLU A 280 0.64 14.92 -25.04
N GLU A 281 1.51 15.28 -24.08
CA GLU A 281 1.32 15.17 -22.61
C GLU A 281 1.22 13.74 -22.04
N VAL A 282 1.24 12.71 -22.90
CA VAL A 282 1.18 11.29 -22.50
C VAL A 282 2.39 10.55 -23.06
N THR A 283 3.08 9.79 -22.21
CA THR A 283 4.20 8.95 -22.65
C THR A 283 3.67 7.65 -23.25
N VAL A 284 3.76 7.50 -24.57
CA VAL A 284 3.36 6.27 -25.27
C VAL A 284 4.53 5.29 -25.30
N VAL A 285 4.31 4.05 -24.88
CA VAL A 285 5.33 3.00 -24.80
C VAL A 285 4.88 1.76 -25.59
N ASP A 286 5.77 1.25 -26.45
CA ASP A 286 5.51 0.00 -27.17
C ASP A 286 5.67 -1.21 -26.23
N LEU A 287 4.66 -2.09 -26.20
CA LEU A 287 4.67 -3.34 -25.43
C LEU A 287 5.83 -4.26 -25.83
N ASN A 288 6.28 -4.23 -27.10
CA ASN A 288 7.47 -4.97 -27.48
C ASN A 288 8.72 -4.43 -26.79
N SER A 289 8.87 -3.10 -26.71
CA SER A 289 9.96 -2.47 -25.98
C SER A 289 9.87 -2.72 -24.48
N VAL A 290 8.67 -2.82 -23.92
CA VAL A 290 8.47 -3.28 -22.53
C VAL A 290 9.07 -4.68 -22.36
N LEU A 291 8.66 -5.65 -23.17
CA LEU A 291 9.15 -7.02 -23.06
C LEU A 291 10.66 -7.15 -23.35
N GLU A 292 11.18 -6.44 -24.34
CA GLU A 292 12.62 -6.40 -24.65
C GLU A 292 13.43 -5.82 -23.48
N ARG A 293 12.96 -4.72 -22.90
CA ARG A 293 13.66 -4.06 -21.79
C ARG A 293 13.57 -4.89 -20.50
N LEU A 294 12.50 -5.66 -20.35
CA LEU A 294 12.33 -6.64 -19.29
C LEU A 294 13.04 -7.98 -19.58
N SER A 295 13.56 -8.21 -20.79
CA SER A 295 14.13 -9.49 -21.20
C SER A 295 15.51 -9.79 -20.61
N GLU A 296 15.78 -11.11 -20.45
CA GLU A 296 16.92 -11.83 -19.86
C GLU A 296 17.61 -11.19 -18.65
N SER A 297 18.25 -10.03 -18.80
CA SER A 297 18.92 -9.35 -17.68
C SER A 297 17.94 -8.80 -16.63
N TYR A 298 16.89 -8.07 -17.03
CA TYR A 298 15.94 -7.56 -16.04
C TYR A 298 14.99 -8.64 -15.54
N TYR A 299 14.62 -9.65 -16.33
CA TYR A 299 13.80 -10.74 -15.79
C TYR A 299 14.57 -11.51 -14.71
N ASP A 300 15.85 -11.81 -14.93
CA ASP A 300 16.68 -12.44 -13.91
C ASP A 300 17.10 -11.47 -12.78
N ASP A 301 17.31 -10.17 -13.03
CA ASP A 301 17.61 -9.15 -12.00
C ASP A 301 16.37 -8.75 -11.18
N MET A 302 15.21 -8.68 -11.82
CA MET A 302 13.90 -8.52 -11.18
C MET A 302 13.67 -9.75 -10.34
N LEU A 303 13.82 -10.96 -10.89
CA LEU A 303 13.79 -12.18 -10.09
C LEU A 303 14.83 -12.13 -8.97
N GLU A 304 16.08 -11.74 -9.20
CA GLU A 304 17.13 -11.63 -8.19
C GLU A 304 16.74 -10.62 -7.09
N ARG A 305 16.34 -9.39 -7.42
CA ARG A 305 15.77 -8.40 -6.50
C ARG A 305 14.51 -8.91 -5.81
N MET A 306 13.76 -9.77 -6.50
CA MET A 306 12.54 -10.43 -6.06
C MET A 306 12.78 -11.71 -5.24
N THR A 307 14.03 -12.12 -5.05
CA THR A 307 14.41 -13.40 -4.42
C THR A 307 15.52 -13.19 -3.38
N THR A 308 16.64 -12.59 -3.76
CA THR A 308 17.75 -12.25 -2.86
C THR A 308 17.37 -11.24 -1.77
N HIS A 309 17.91 -11.50 -0.57
CA HIS A 309 17.94 -10.57 0.55
C HIS A 309 19.38 -10.12 0.76
N THR A 310 19.67 -8.86 0.44
CA THR A 310 20.86 -8.16 0.94
C THR A 310 20.46 -6.86 1.61
#